data_AF-A0AAP7FIS6-F1
#
_entry.id   AF-A0AAP7FIS6-F1
#
_cell.length_a   1.000
_cell.length_b   1.000
_cell.length_c   1.000
_cell.angle_alpha   90.00
_cell.angle_beta   90.00
_cell.angle_gamma   90.00
#
_symmetry.space_group_name_H-M   'P 1'
#
loop_
_entity.id
_entity.type
_entity.pdbx_description
1 polymer ?
#
loop_
_entity_poly.entity_id
_entity_poly.type
_entity_poly.pdbx_seq_one_letter_code
_entity_poly.pdbx_strand_id
1 'polypeptide(L)' 'MTNAIEAQAQKVEAAYAVTGSVNPEYEREFDILSDMRRAEMAKEFRSERGLPPTAKTPYD' A
#
# COMPACT_ATOMS: atom_id res chain seq x y z
N MET A 1 -5.02 6.18 9.64
CA MET A 1 -4.67 5.15 8.63
C MET A 1 -3.19 5.18 8.25
N THR A 2 -2.52 6.33 8.36
CA THR A 2 -1.08 6.54 8.10
C THR A 2 -0.16 5.56 8.84
N ASN A 3 -0.39 5.34 10.13
CA ASN A 3 0.48 4.47 10.94
C ASN A 3 0.57 3.02 10.44
N ALA A 4 -0.47 2.47 9.80
CA ALA A 4 -0.45 1.10 9.30
C ALA A 4 0.37 0.98 8.01
N ILE A 5 0.26 1.96 7.11
CA ILE A 5 1.05 2.03 5.87
C ILE A 5 2.53 2.24 6.21
N GLU A 6 2.83 3.10 7.18
CA GLU A 6 4.19 3.33 7.66
C GLU A 6 4.80 2.08 8.31
N ALA A 7 4.04 1.40 9.17
CA ALA A 7 4.48 0.13 9.77
C ALA A 7 4.73 -0.95 8.72
N GLN A 8 3.90 -1.01 7.66
CA GLN A 8 4.09 -1.96 6.57
C GLN A 8 5.33 -1.59 5.72
N ALA A 9 5.59 -0.30 5.49
CA ALA A 9 6.80 0.16 4.81
C ALA A 9 8.07 -0.24 5.57
N GLN A 10 8.07 -0.16 6.90
CA GLN A 10 9.19 -0.62 7.73
C GLN A 10 9.45 -2.12 7.58
N LYS A 11 8.42 -2.96 7.38
CA LYS A 11 8.61 -4.39 7.12
C LYS A 11 9.25 -4.64 5.77
N VAL A 12 8.88 -3.88 4.73
CA VAL A 12 9.51 -3.97 3.41
C VAL A 12 11.00 -3.62 3.50
N GLU A 13 11.32 -2.53 4.19
CA GLU A 13 12.71 -2.12 4.41
C GLU A 13 13.50 -3.17 5.20
N ALA A 14 12.90 -3.74 6.25
CA ALA A 14 13.51 -4.81 7.02
C ALA A 14 13.76 -6.07 6.18
N ALA A 15 12.79 -6.50 5.38
CA ALA A 15 12.91 -7.67 4.51
C ALA A 15 14.03 -7.48 3.45
N TYR A 16 14.14 -6.27 2.90
CA TYR A 16 15.25 -5.93 2.00
C TYR A 16 16.59 -5.94 2.75
N ALA A 17 16.66 -5.33 3.93
CA ALA A 17 17.90 -5.21 4.71
C ALA A 17 18.51 -6.55 5.13
N VAL A 18 17.69 -7.60 5.30
CA VAL A 18 18.16 -8.95 5.67
C VAL A 18 19.00 -9.59 4.57
N THR A 19 18.66 -9.38 3.30
CA THR A 19 19.34 -10.05 2.18
C THR A 19 20.03 -9.12 1.19
N GLY A 20 19.73 -7.81 1.27
CA GLY A 20 20.15 -6.82 0.28
C GLY A 20 19.58 -7.07 -1.11
N SER A 21 18.47 -7.82 -1.22
CA SER A 21 17.92 -8.25 -2.50
C SER A 21 16.38 -8.30 -2.47
N VAL A 22 15.79 -8.27 -3.67
CA VAL A 22 14.36 -8.50 -3.90
C VAL A 22 14.10 -10.00 -3.78
N ASN A 23 13.89 -10.46 -2.55
CA ASN A 23 13.61 -11.86 -2.23
C ASN A 23 12.08 -12.07 -2.06
N PRO A 24 11.59 -13.32 -1.95
CA PRO A 24 10.15 -13.59 -1.83
C PRO A 24 9.49 -12.94 -0.61
N GLU A 25 10.23 -12.70 0.48
CA GLU A 25 9.71 -12.02 1.67
C GLU A 25 9.54 -10.53 1.41
N TYR A 26 10.52 -9.89 0.79
CA TYR A 26 10.43 -8.50 0.33
C TYR A 26 9.27 -8.31 -0.63
N GLU A 27 9.16 -9.17 -1.66
CA GLU A 27 8.08 -9.09 -2.66
C GLU A 27 6.71 -9.19 -1.99
N ARG A 28 6.54 -10.15 -1.08
CA ARG A 28 5.30 -10.29 -0.30
C ARG A 28 4.98 -9.03 0.50
N GLU A 29 5.93 -8.50 1.27
CA GLU A 29 5.66 -7.31 2.09
C GLU A 29 5.40 -6.08 1.21
N PHE A 30 6.05 -5.99 0.04
CA PHE A 30 5.88 -4.93 -0.94
C PHE A 30 4.51 -4.96 -1.60
N ASP A 31 4.02 -6.14 -2.00
CA ASP A 31 2.69 -6.32 -2.56
C ASP A 31 1.60 -5.87 -1.57
N ILE A 32 1.73 -6.27 -0.30
CA ILE A 32 0.81 -5.82 0.76
C ILE A 32 0.84 -4.30 0.89
N LEU A 33 2.02 -3.68 0.90
CA LEU A 33 2.15 -2.22 0.97
C LEU A 33 1.51 -1.53 -0.24
N SER A 34 1.71 -2.08 -1.44
CA SER A 34 1.16 -1.57 -2.69
C SER A 34 -0.37 -1.56 -2.64
N ASP A 35 -0.99 -2.67 -2.22
CA ASP A 35 -2.44 -2.77 -2.07
C ASP A 35 -2.99 -1.79 -1.05
N MET A 36 -2.33 -1.65 0.10
CA MET A 36 -2.73 -0.67 1.13
C MET A 36 -2.69 0.77 0.60
N ARG A 37 -1.65 1.14 -0.16
CA ARG A 37 -1.54 2.48 -0.76
C ARG A 37 -2.58 2.71 -1.84
N ARG A 38 -2.86 1.71 -2.69
CA ARG A 38 -3.92 1.78 -3.70
C ARG A 38 -5.29 1.99 -3.08
N ALA A 39 -5.60 1.28 -2.00
CA ALA A 39 -6.84 1.46 -1.27
C ALA A 39 -7.00 2.88 -0.69
N GLU A 40 -5.93 3.45 -0.12
CA GLU A 40 -5.98 4.84 0.37
C GLU A 40 -6.12 5.84 -0.78
N MET A 41 -5.38 5.67 -1.88
CA MET A 41 -5.52 6.51 -3.08
C MET A 41 -6.95 6.45 -3.67
N ALA A 42 -7.56 5.26 -3.72
CA ALA A 42 -8.94 5.10 -4.16
C ALA A 42 -9.92 5.86 -3.25
N LYS A 43 -9.71 5.79 -1.93
CA LYS A 43 -10.53 6.48 -0.94
C LYS A 43 -10.36 8.00 -1.02
N GLU A 44 -9.13 8.51 -1.12
CA GLU A 44 -8.84 9.93 -1.31
C GLU A 44 -9.47 10.43 -2.61
N PHE A 45 -9.28 9.72 -3.72
CA PHE A 45 -9.88 10.06 -5.01
C PHE A 45 -11.40 10.16 -4.93
N ARG A 46 -12.07 9.22 -4.26
CA ARG A 46 -13.52 9.29 -4.05
C ARG A 46 -13.92 10.51 -3.24
N SER A 47 -13.20 10.78 -2.15
CA SER A 47 -13.45 11.93 -1.28
C SER A 47 -13.30 13.26 -2.03
N GLU A 48 -12.21 13.44 -2.78
CA GLU A 48 -11.94 14.65 -3.56
C GLU A 48 -12.99 14.91 -4.65
N ARG A 49 -13.53 13.83 -5.22
CA ARG A 49 -14.52 13.90 -6.30
C ARG A 49 -15.96 13.87 -5.80
N GLY A 50 -16.20 13.76 -4.49
CA GLY A 50 -17.54 13.60 -3.92
C GLY A 50 -18.25 12.32 -4.37
N LEU A 51 -17.49 11.28 -4.71
CA LEU A 51 -18.02 10.01 -5.20
C LEU A 51 -18.46 9.11 -4.03
N PRO A 52 -19.48 8.25 -4.24
CA PRO A 52 -19.86 7.27 -3.23
C PRO A 52 -18.71 6.27 -2.96
N PRO A 53 -18.65 5.66 -1.77
CA PRO A 53 -17.59 4.72 -1.38
C PRO A 53 -17.40 3.53 -2.33
N THR A 54 -18.43 3.18 -3.10
CA THR A 54 -18.44 2.05 -4.04
C THR A 54 -18.14 2.46 -5.48
N ALA A 55 -17.87 3.74 -5.76
CA ALA A 55 -17.52 4.17 -7.10
C ALA A 55 -16.19 3.57 -7.52
N LYS A 56 -16.11 3.08 -8.77
CA LYS A 56 -14.85 2.61 -9.36
C LYS A 56 -13.85 3.76 -9.47
N THR A 57 -12.59 3.47 -9.18
CA THR A 57 -11.46 4.38 -9.28
C THR A 57 -10.37 3.77 -10.17
N PRO A 58 -9.43 4.57 -10.68
CA PRO A 58 -8.25 4.05 -11.38
C PRO A 58 -7.30 3.21 -10.51
N TYR A 59 -7.55 3.15 -9.19
CA TYR A 59 -6.70 2.47 -8.20
C TYR A 59 -7.36 1.21 -7.63
N ASP A 60 -8.56 0.84 -8.11
CA ASP A 60 -9.21 -0.44 -7.79
C ASP A 60 -8.66 -1.61 -8.62
#